data_AF-A0A7V9FBP8-F1
#
_entry.id   AF-A0A7V9FBP8-F1
#
_cell.length_a   1.000
_cell.length_b   1.000
_cell.length_c   1.000
_cell.angle_alpha   90.00
_cell.angle_beta   90.00
_cell.angle_gamma   90.00
#
_symmetry.space_group_name_H-M   'P 1'
#
loop_
_entity.id
_entity.type
_entity.pdbx_description
1 polymer ?
#
loop_
_entity_poly.entity_id
_entity_poly.type
_entity_poly.pdbx_seq_one_letter_code
_entity_poly.pdbx_strand_id
1 'polypeptide(L)'
;MSLNRRERREQDVTADIEGRYAQEALALIRQYGVRVCHWRANMTGIAWIGHPDRPIEAPHPKSPMSFAILAHEVGHQALGRVKPRWREEQLAWHFALDAMGRHAVPVTDGVRERYAASMRYALAKARRRGLKQIPAELLPFLSDDPAVTR
;
A
#
# COMPACT_ATOMS: atom_id res chain seq x y z
N MET A 1 4.21 7.52 -27.59
CA MET A 1 5.14 8.22 -26.67
C MET A 1 4.80 7.81 -25.24
N SER A 2 5.79 7.47 -24.41
CA SER A 2 5.54 7.15 -22.99
C SER A 2 5.30 8.45 -22.23
N LEU A 3 4.16 8.57 -21.55
CA LEU A 3 3.84 9.74 -20.72
C LEU A 3 4.91 9.91 -19.64
N ASN A 4 5.23 11.15 -19.28
CA ASN A 4 6.08 11.43 -18.13
C ASN A 4 5.29 11.28 -16.81
N ARG A 5 5.98 11.36 -15.66
CA ARG A 5 5.34 11.17 -14.34
C ARG A 5 4.29 12.23 -14.00
N ARG A 6 4.42 13.46 -14.51
CA ARG A 6 3.46 14.53 -14.27
C ARG A 6 2.20 14.29 -15.07
N GLU A 7 2.35 14.06 -16.37
CA GLU A 7 1.24 13.77 -17.29
C GLU A 7 0.43 12.56 -16.83
N ARG A 8 1.09 11.49 -16.35
CA ARG A 8 0.36 10.34 -15.79
C ARG A 8 -0.52 10.70 -14.60
N ARG A 9 -0.08 11.59 -13.71
CA ARG A 9 -0.88 11.97 -12.53
C ARG A 9 -2.15 12.71 -12.90
N GLU A 10 -2.20 13.34 -14.06
CA GLU A 10 -3.37 14.08 -14.55
C GLU A 10 -4.42 13.13 -15.16
N GLN A 11 -4.07 11.88 -15.49
CA GLN A 11 -4.98 10.90 -16.09
C GLN A 11 -5.94 10.28 -15.08
N ASP A 12 -7.22 10.14 -15.41
CA ASP A 12 -8.13 9.25 -14.69
C ASP A 12 -8.39 7.99 -15.50
N VAL A 13 -7.78 6.88 -15.08
CA VAL A 13 -7.98 5.55 -15.69
C VAL A 13 -8.73 4.61 -14.75
N THR A 14 -9.42 5.15 -13.75
CA THR A 14 -10.14 4.34 -12.75
C THR A 14 -11.18 3.43 -13.40
N ALA A 15 -11.82 3.91 -14.48
CA ALA A 15 -12.81 3.15 -15.23
C ALA A 15 -12.23 1.93 -15.97
N ASP A 16 -10.91 1.93 -16.25
CA ASP A 16 -10.21 0.84 -16.96
C ASP A 16 -9.83 -0.31 -16.01
N ILE A 17 -10.41 -0.37 -14.82
CA ILE A 17 -10.14 -1.41 -13.84
C ILE A 17 -10.49 -2.80 -14.40
N GLU A 18 -9.66 -3.79 -14.09
CA GLU A 18 -9.85 -5.17 -14.53
C GLU A 18 -9.48 -6.13 -13.42
N GLY A 19 -9.97 -7.37 -13.54
CA GLY A 19 -9.56 -8.48 -12.69
C GLY A 19 -10.68 -8.99 -11.80
N ARG A 20 -10.38 -10.11 -11.14
CA ARG A 20 -11.34 -10.86 -10.31
C ARG A 20 -12.00 -10.01 -9.23
N TYR A 21 -11.29 -9.03 -8.66
CA TYR A 21 -11.78 -8.19 -7.55
C TYR A 21 -12.02 -6.73 -7.98
N ALA A 22 -12.32 -6.51 -9.26
CA ALA A 22 -12.53 -5.15 -9.80
C ALA A 22 -13.71 -4.44 -9.13
N GLN A 23 -14.81 -5.16 -8.86
CA GLN A 23 -16.01 -4.58 -8.23
C GLN A 23 -15.72 -4.09 -6.81
N GLU A 24 -15.06 -4.91 -6.00
CA GLU A 24 -14.68 -4.61 -4.63
C GLU A 24 -13.69 -3.44 -4.58
N ALA A 25 -12.70 -3.45 -5.48
CA ALA A 25 -11.71 -2.40 -5.57
C ALA A 25 -12.34 -1.07 -5.99
N LEU A 26 -13.27 -1.09 -6.96
CA LEU A 26 -13.99 0.10 -7.39
C LEU A 26 -14.87 0.66 -6.27
N ALA A 27 -15.54 -0.20 -5.49
CA ALA A 27 -16.29 0.21 -4.31
C ALA A 27 -15.39 0.89 -3.27
N LEU A 28 -14.21 0.31 -2.99
CA LEU A 28 -13.22 0.89 -2.08
C LEU A 28 -12.68 2.24 -2.58
N ILE A 29 -12.31 2.33 -3.86
CA ILE A 29 -11.80 3.57 -4.48
C ILE A 29 -12.84 4.69 -4.38
N ARG A 30 -14.10 4.40 -4.71
CA ARG A 30 -15.23 5.35 -4.61
C ARG A 30 -15.50 5.77 -3.18
N GLN A 31 -15.47 4.84 -2.24
CA GLN A 31 -15.70 5.13 -0.81
C GLN A 31 -14.74 6.20 -0.30
N TYR A 32 -13.48 6.20 -0.74
CA TYR A 32 -12.45 7.11 -0.26
C TYR A 32 -12.17 8.29 -1.20
N GLY A 33 -12.89 8.41 -2.31
CA GLY A 33 -12.67 9.48 -3.30
C GLY A 33 -11.24 9.47 -3.84
N VAL A 34 -10.69 8.28 -4.09
CA VAL A 34 -9.36 8.11 -4.68
C VAL A 34 -9.49 7.98 -6.20
N ARG A 35 -8.47 8.40 -6.94
CA ARG A 35 -8.38 8.24 -8.38
C ARG A 35 -7.20 7.36 -8.75
N VAL A 36 -7.37 6.45 -9.70
CA VAL A 36 -6.25 5.68 -10.26
C VAL A 36 -5.77 6.37 -11.53
N CYS A 37 -4.50 6.72 -11.58
CA CYS A 37 -3.90 7.41 -12.73
C CYS A 37 -3.02 6.50 -13.58
N HIS A 38 -2.69 5.30 -13.08
CA HIS A 38 -1.99 4.28 -13.84
C HIS A 38 -2.19 2.90 -13.22
N TRP A 39 -2.67 1.96 -14.02
CA TRP A 39 -2.66 0.54 -13.68
C TRP A 39 -1.31 -0.08 -13.99
N ARG A 40 -0.62 -0.58 -12.96
CA ARG A 40 0.74 -1.10 -13.05
C ARG A 40 0.74 -2.58 -13.47
N ALA A 41 1.70 -2.94 -14.32
CA ALA A 41 1.93 -4.34 -14.68
C ALA A 41 2.59 -5.16 -13.56
N ASN A 42 3.25 -4.50 -12.61
CA ASN A 42 3.98 -5.13 -11.52
C ASN A 42 3.23 -5.02 -10.17
N MET A 43 3.60 -5.86 -9.20
CA MET A 43 2.99 -5.92 -7.87
C MET A 43 3.52 -4.83 -6.92
N THR A 44 3.46 -3.58 -7.35
CA THR A 44 3.85 -2.40 -6.57
C THR A 44 2.81 -1.30 -6.76
N GLY A 45 2.70 -0.37 -5.81
CA GLY A 45 1.84 0.79 -5.91
C GLY A 45 2.58 2.08 -5.54
N ILE A 46 1.93 3.21 -5.80
CA ILE A 46 2.38 4.54 -5.39
C ILE A 46 1.15 5.39 -5.03
N ALA A 47 1.14 5.96 -3.83
CA ALA A 47 0.21 7.02 -3.45
C ALA A 47 0.90 8.38 -3.36
N TRP A 48 0.29 9.42 -3.94
CA TRP A 48 0.70 10.81 -3.76
C TRP A 48 -0.10 11.47 -2.65
N ILE A 49 0.33 11.21 -1.42
CA ILE A 49 -0.34 11.65 -0.19
C ILE A 49 -0.44 13.18 -0.14
N GLY A 50 -1.63 13.71 0.11
CA GLY A 50 -1.89 15.15 0.25
C GLY A 50 -1.97 15.91 -1.08
N HIS A 51 -1.96 15.22 -2.22
CA HIS A 51 -2.28 15.82 -3.51
C HIS A 51 -3.79 16.15 -3.58
N PRO A 52 -4.21 17.29 -4.18
CA PRO A 52 -5.63 17.68 -4.24
C PRO A 52 -6.51 16.59 -4.88
N ASP A 53 -6.06 16.01 -5.99
CA ASP A 53 -6.82 14.96 -6.70
C ASP A 53 -6.56 13.53 -6.20
N ARG A 54 -5.77 13.37 -5.13
CA ARG A 54 -5.41 12.10 -4.47
C ARG A 54 -5.15 10.91 -5.44
N PRO A 55 -4.31 11.06 -6.49
CA PRO A 55 -4.07 9.98 -7.42
C PRO A 55 -3.29 8.84 -6.75
N ILE A 56 -3.42 7.63 -7.31
CA ILE A 56 -2.56 6.48 -7.03
C ILE A 56 -2.15 5.76 -8.33
N GLU A 57 -1.03 5.06 -8.30
CA GLU A 57 -0.73 3.95 -9.21
C GLU A 57 -0.89 2.63 -8.44
N ALA A 58 -1.52 1.63 -9.04
CA ALA A 58 -1.72 0.33 -8.39
C ALA A 58 -1.80 -0.78 -9.45
N PRO A 59 -1.55 -2.06 -9.12
CA PRO A 59 -1.82 -3.15 -10.04
C PRO A 59 -3.33 -3.36 -10.21
N HIS A 60 -3.74 -3.92 -11.35
CA HIS A 60 -5.10 -4.43 -11.49
C HIS A 60 -5.39 -5.50 -10.43
N PRO A 61 -6.55 -5.47 -9.74
CA PRO A 61 -6.90 -6.39 -8.65
C PRO A 61 -7.30 -7.79 -9.16
N LYS A 62 -6.37 -8.48 -9.82
CA LYS A 62 -6.55 -9.82 -10.41
C LYS A 62 -6.46 -10.96 -9.37
N SER A 63 -5.82 -10.71 -8.24
CA SER A 63 -5.60 -11.64 -7.13
C SER A 63 -5.75 -10.94 -5.76
N PRO A 64 -5.86 -11.70 -4.64
CA PRO A 64 -5.89 -11.10 -3.31
C PRO A 64 -4.67 -10.22 -3.00
N MET A 65 -3.50 -10.61 -3.52
CA MET A 65 -2.27 -9.82 -3.39
C MET A 65 -2.37 -8.47 -4.09
N SER A 66 -2.78 -8.45 -5.35
CA SER A 66 -2.94 -7.18 -6.09
C SER A 66 -4.03 -6.29 -5.48
N PHE A 67 -5.10 -6.88 -4.95
CA PHE A 67 -6.11 -6.14 -4.20
C PHE A 67 -5.52 -5.53 -2.92
N ALA A 68 -4.75 -6.30 -2.15
CA ALA A 68 -4.11 -5.81 -0.93
C ALA A 68 -3.17 -4.63 -1.21
N ILE A 69 -2.39 -4.69 -2.29
CA ILE A 69 -1.51 -3.58 -2.71
C ILE A 69 -2.33 -2.34 -3.08
N LEU A 70 -3.39 -2.49 -3.87
CA LEU A 70 -4.29 -1.38 -4.20
C LEU A 70 -4.90 -0.77 -2.94
N ALA A 71 -5.44 -1.61 -2.05
CA ALA A 71 -6.05 -1.17 -0.80
C ALA A 71 -5.02 -0.47 0.12
N HIS A 72 -3.76 -0.89 0.11
CA HIS A 72 -2.67 -0.22 0.82
C HIS A 72 -2.42 1.20 0.29
N GLU A 73 -2.41 1.40 -1.04
CA GLU A 73 -2.28 2.75 -1.61
C GLU A 73 -3.51 3.63 -1.32
N VAL A 74 -4.72 3.06 -1.35
CA VAL A 74 -5.93 3.76 -0.88
C VAL A 74 -5.80 4.10 0.61
N GLY A 75 -5.24 3.21 1.42
CA GLY A 75 -4.97 3.44 2.84
C GLY A 75 -4.04 4.63 3.08
N HIS A 76 -2.97 4.76 2.29
CA HIS A 76 -2.11 5.95 2.33
C HIS A 76 -2.87 7.25 2.04
N GLN A 77 -3.75 7.25 1.03
CA GLN A 77 -4.57 8.42 0.76
C GLN A 77 -5.56 8.69 1.90
N ALA A 78 -6.27 7.67 2.38
CA ALA A 78 -7.30 7.77 3.41
C ALA A 78 -6.75 8.31 4.75
N LEU A 79 -5.60 7.81 5.18
CA LEU A 79 -4.95 8.22 6.42
C LEU A 79 -4.27 9.60 6.32
N GLY A 80 -3.86 9.98 5.12
CA GLY A 80 -3.02 11.15 4.92
C GLY A 80 -1.62 10.95 5.50
N ARG A 81 -0.91 12.05 5.74
CA ARG A 81 0.49 12.02 6.16
C ARG A 81 0.61 11.74 7.66
N VAL A 82 0.89 10.49 8.01
CA VAL A 82 1.19 10.09 9.40
C VAL A 82 2.69 10.08 9.65
N LYS A 83 3.11 10.60 10.82
CA LYS A 83 4.49 10.48 11.31
C LYS A 83 4.53 9.61 12.56
N PRO A 84 5.59 8.81 12.75
CA PRO A 84 6.72 8.57 11.84
C PRO A 84 6.34 7.68 10.64
N ARG A 85 7.16 7.67 9.58
CA ARG A 85 6.83 6.97 8.32
C ARG A 85 6.55 5.47 8.51
N TRP A 86 7.24 4.78 9.41
CA TRP A 86 6.98 3.37 9.68
C TRP A 86 5.55 3.13 10.19
N ARG A 87 4.99 4.08 10.94
CA ARG A 87 3.63 4.00 11.47
C ARG A 87 2.60 4.19 10.37
N GLU A 88 2.88 5.09 9.44
CA GLU A 88 2.06 5.28 8.24
C GLU A 88 1.97 3.98 7.42
N GLU A 89 3.11 3.32 7.16
CA GLU A 89 3.14 2.04 6.44
C GLU A 89 2.32 0.97 7.16
N GLN A 90 2.46 0.86 8.48
CA GLN A 90 1.69 -0.11 9.29
C GLN A 90 0.19 0.16 9.22
N LEU A 91 -0.23 1.41 9.44
CA LEU A 91 -1.64 1.78 9.39
C LEU A 91 -2.23 1.57 7.98
N ALA A 92 -1.47 1.86 6.92
CA ALA A 92 -1.89 1.61 5.55
C ALA A 92 -2.07 0.10 5.27
N TRP A 93 -1.22 -0.76 5.84
CA TRP A 93 -1.40 -2.21 5.77
C TRP A 93 -2.58 -2.71 6.59
N HIS A 94 -2.78 -2.23 7.82
CA HIS A 94 -3.95 -2.58 8.61
C HIS A 94 -5.24 -2.20 7.88
N PHE A 95 -5.28 -0.98 7.32
CA PHE A 95 -6.38 -0.54 6.45
C PHE A 95 -6.62 -1.52 5.29
N ALA A 96 -5.56 -1.98 4.63
CA ALA A 96 -5.67 -2.91 3.51
C ALA A 96 -6.25 -4.27 3.95
N LEU A 97 -5.78 -4.81 5.08
CA LEU A 97 -6.25 -6.08 5.64
C LEU A 97 -7.73 -5.98 6.09
N ASP A 98 -8.11 -4.87 6.70
CA ASP A 98 -9.50 -4.59 7.08
C ASP A 98 -10.39 -4.44 5.85
N ALA A 99 -9.92 -3.74 4.81
CA ALA A 99 -10.63 -3.62 3.54
C ALA A 99 -10.84 -4.99 2.88
N MET A 100 -9.82 -5.86 2.88
CA MET A 100 -9.96 -7.23 2.40
C MET A 100 -11.06 -7.98 3.15
N GLY A 101 -11.08 -7.90 4.49
CA GLY A 101 -12.15 -8.50 5.31
C GLY A 101 -13.54 -7.95 4.98
N ARG A 102 -13.70 -6.62 4.91
CA ARG A 102 -14.98 -5.96 4.59
C ARG A 102 -15.52 -6.32 3.21
N HIS A 103 -14.64 -6.57 2.25
CA HIS A 103 -15.00 -6.92 0.88
C HIS A 103 -14.95 -8.43 0.61
N ALA A 104 -14.83 -9.27 1.65
CA ALA A 104 -14.74 -10.72 1.55
C ALA A 104 -13.61 -11.22 0.61
N VAL A 105 -12.54 -10.45 0.47
CA VAL A 105 -11.32 -10.85 -0.25
C VAL A 105 -10.43 -11.64 0.73
N PRO A 106 -10.00 -12.86 0.39
CA PRO A 106 -9.27 -13.71 1.34
C PRO A 106 -7.87 -13.17 1.63
N VAL A 107 -7.53 -13.03 2.92
CA VAL A 107 -6.16 -12.72 3.36
C VAL A 107 -5.32 -13.99 3.33
N THR A 108 -4.67 -14.24 2.20
CA THR A 108 -3.82 -15.42 1.97
C THR A 108 -2.49 -15.32 2.71
N ASP A 109 -1.78 -16.44 2.83
CA ASP A 109 -0.44 -16.47 3.44
C ASP A 109 0.54 -15.56 2.72
N GLY A 110 0.50 -15.52 1.38
CA GLY A 110 1.31 -14.59 0.60
C GLY A 110 1.05 -13.12 0.97
N VAL A 111 -0.20 -12.72 1.24
CA VAL A 111 -0.53 -11.36 1.71
C VAL A 111 0.06 -11.10 3.10
N ARG A 112 -0.02 -12.08 4.01
CA ARG A 112 0.58 -11.99 5.35
C ARG A 112 2.09 -11.87 5.28
N GLU A 113 2.74 -12.63 4.42
CA GLU A 113 4.18 -12.56 4.17
C GLU A 113 4.59 -11.20 3.59
N ARG A 114 3.81 -10.66 2.64
CA ARG A 114 4.05 -9.33 2.06
C ARG A 114 3.93 -8.22 3.11
N TYR A 115 2.91 -8.30 3.97
CA TYR A 115 2.76 -7.40 5.10
C TYR A 115 3.98 -7.48 6.03
N ALA A 116 4.36 -8.69 6.45
CA ALA A 116 5.52 -8.90 7.32
C ALA A 116 6.83 -8.39 6.69
N ALA A 117 7.03 -8.61 5.39
CA ALA A 117 8.19 -8.09 4.65
C ALA A 117 8.21 -6.56 4.59
N SER A 118 7.06 -5.92 4.40
CA SER A 118 6.93 -4.46 4.44
C SER A 118 7.28 -3.90 5.83
N MET A 119 6.80 -4.54 6.90
CA MET A 119 7.12 -4.12 8.27
C MET A 119 8.59 -4.29 8.62
N ARG A 120 9.21 -5.42 8.22
CA ARG A 120 10.67 -5.61 8.34
C ARG A 120 11.44 -4.51 7.63
N TYR A 121 11.05 -4.17 6.41
CA TYR A 121 11.69 -3.08 5.65
C TYR A 121 11.49 -1.71 6.31
N ALA A 122 10.28 -1.40 6.78
CA ALA A 122 9.97 -0.16 7.48
C ALA A 122 10.78 -0.01 8.76
N LEU A 123 10.92 -1.09 9.54
CA LEU A 123 11.76 -1.14 10.74
C LEU A 123 13.24 -0.94 10.39
N ALA A 124 13.79 -1.69 9.43
CA ALA A 124 15.18 -1.53 9.01
C ALA A 124 15.47 -0.10 8.52
N LYS A 125 14.53 0.52 7.80
CA LYS A 125 14.64 1.90 7.35
C LYS A 125 14.54 2.90 8.51
N ALA A 126 13.69 2.64 9.51
CA ALA A 126 13.59 3.48 10.70
C ALA A 126 14.86 3.43 11.55
N ARG A 127 15.45 2.24 11.72
CA ARG A 127 16.75 2.06 12.40
C ARG A 127 17.87 2.84 11.72
N ARG A 128 17.99 2.73 10.39
CA ARG A 128 18.96 3.52 9.60
C ARG A 128 18.75 5.03 9.71
N ARG A 129 17.55 5.48 10.10
CA ARG A 129 17.20 6.89 10.33
C ARG A 129 17.26 7.31 11.80
N GLY A 130 17.84 6.49 12.68
CA GLY A 130 18.10 6.83 14.08
C GLY A 130 16.98 6.45 15.06
N LEU A 131 16.10 5.51 14.72
CA LEU A 131 15.14 4.95 15.68
C LEU A 131 15.90 4.27 16.84
N LYS A 132 15.82 4.85 18.04
CA LYS A 132 16.55 4.38 19.24
C LYS A 132 15.85 3.24 19.97
N GLN A 133 14.52 3.28 20.02
CA GLN A 133 13.70 2.27 20.69
C GLN A 133 12.72 1.68 19.69
N ILE A 134 12.62 0.36 19.69
CA ILE A 134 11.72 -0.37 18.77
C ILE A 134 10.31 -0.32 19.37
N PRO A 135 9.32 0.24 18.65
CA PRO A 135 7.93 0.23 19.08
C PRO A 135 7.43 -1.21 19.27
N ALA A 136 6.56 -1.42 20.25
CA ALA A 136 6.02 -2.74 20.57
C ALA A 136 5.36 -3.39 19.34
N GLU A 137 4.70 -2.59 18.49
CA GLU A 137 4.03 -3.06 17.28
C GLU A 137 4.99 -3.57 16.21
N LEU A 138 6.28 -3.20 16.29
CA LEU A 138 7.31 -3.66 15.37
C LEU A 138 8.15 -4.81 15.91
N LEU A 139 8.02 -5.17 17.20
CA LEU A 139 8.75 -6.29 17.81
C LEU A 139 8.55 -7.61 17.05
N PRO A 140 7.34 -7.98 16.56
CA PRO A 140 7.16 -9.22 15.81
C PRO A 140 7.91 -9.28 14.48
N PHE A 141 8.37 -8.13 13.98
CA PHE A 141 9.10 -8.01 12.71
C PHE A 141 10.60 -7.78 12.91
N LEU A 142 11.09 -7.97 14.13
CA LEU A 142 12.51 -8.20 14.35
C LEU A 142 12.88 -9.50 13.63
N SER A 143 13.61 -9.38 12.53
CA SER A 143 14.39 -10.51 12.05
C SER A 143 15.57 -10.71 12.99
N ASP A 144 15.88 -11.95 13.33
CA ASP A 144 17.20 -12.35 13.85
C ASP A 144 18.25 -12.24 12.72
N ASP A 145 18.42 -11.05 12.13
CA ASP A 145 19.41 -10.84 11.07
C ASP A 145 20.74 -10.38 11.71
N PRO A 146 21.76 -11.26 11.79
CA PRO A 146 23.08 -10.93 12.35
C PRO A 146 23.85 -9.91 11.49
N ALA A 147 23.34 -9.50 10.33
CA ALA A 147 24.01 -8.54 9.45
C ALA A 147 23.94 -7.07 9.91
N VAL A 148 23.38 -6.78 11.08
CA VAL A 148 23.49 -5.46 11.74
C VAL A 148 24.49 -5.50 12.89
N THR A 149 25.62 -6.19 12.68
CA THR A 149 26.88 -5.94 13.40
C THR A 149 28.03 -6.13 12.42
N ARG A 150 28.40 -5.06 11.71
CA ARG A 150 29.74 -4.76 11.18
C ARG A 150 29.74 -3.40 10.50
#